data_AF-A0A1M3I4E1-F1
#
_entry.id   AF-A0A1M3I4E1-F1
#
_cell.length_a   1.000
_cell.length_b   1.000
_cell.length_c   1.000
_cell.angle_alpha   90.00
_cell.angle_beta   90.00
_cell.angle_gamma   90.00
#
_symmetry.space_group_name_H-M   'P 1'
#
loop_
_entity.id
_entity.type
_entity.pdbx_description
1 polymer ?
#
loop_
_entity_poly.entity_id
_entity_poly.type
_entity_poly.pdbx_seq_one_letter_code
_entity_poly.pdbx_strand_id
1 'polypeptide(L)' 'MAENRLIFKALNEESEVLAGEVAARVGLPLPPQCVDGVAANARLLQLHADIMRGEGAAQ' A
#
# COMPACT_ATOMS: atom_id res chain seq x y z
N MET A 1 15.39 -9.42 13.68
CA MET A 1 14.24 -8.56 13.95
C MET A 1 13.70 -8.10 12.60
N ALA A 2 12.62 -8.71 12.09
CA ALA A 2 12.06 -8.40 10.77
C ALA A 2 10.52 -8.22 10.84
N GLU A 3 10.04 -7.68 11.97
CA GLU A 3 8.61 -7.44 12.18
C GLU A 3 8.24 -6.02 11.72
N ASN A 4 8.22 -5.81 10.40
CA ASN A 4 7.31 -4.92 9.65
C ASN A 4 7.88 -4.65 8.25
N ARG A 5 7.78 -5.62 7.34
CA ARG A 5 8.16 -5.40 5.93
C ARG A 5 7.12 -4.60 5.15
N LEU A 6 5.85 -4.66 5.55
CA LEU A 6 4.78 -4.00 4.80
C LEU A 6 4.65 -2.53 5.21
N ILE A 7 4.59 -1.64 4.22
CA ILE A 7 4.29 -0.21 4.44
C ILE A 7 2.87 -0.08 4.97
N PHE A 8 1.93 -0.81 4.37
CA PHE A 8 0.52 -0.83 4.72
C PHE A 8 0.16 -2.21 5.29
N LYS A 9 -0.55 -2.26 6.40
CA LYS A 9 -0.94 -3.53 7.03
C LYS A 9 -1.93 -4.28 6.16
N ALA A 10 -2.83 -3.57 5.50
CA ALA A 10 -3.88 -4.10 4.64
C ALA A 10 -3.42 -4.36 3.19
N LEU A 11 -2.11 -4.45 2.92
CA LEU A 11 -1.59 -4.56 1.55
C LEU A 11 -2.21 -5.72 0.76
N ASN A 12 -2.45 -6.85 1.42
CA ASN A 12 -2.98 -8.07 0.79
C ASN A 12 -4.50 -8.19 0.89
N GLU A 13 -5.17 -7.19 1.47
CA GLU A 13 -6.63 -7.15 1.63
C GLU A 13 -7.31 -6.55 0.38
N GLU A 14 -8.64 -6.44 0.43
CA GLU A 14 -9.45 -5.77 -0.58
C GLU A 14 -9.11 -4.28 -0.73
N SER A 15 -9.37 -3.72 -1.92
CA SER A 15 -9.05 -2.32 -2.25
C SER A 15 -9.67 -1.32 -1.27
N GLU A 16 -10.90 -1.56 -0.81
CA GLU A 16 -11.59 -0.69 0.15
C GLU A 16 -10.83 -0.61 1.48
N VAL A 17 -10.36 -1.75 1.99
CA VAL A 17 -9.65 -1.84 3.26
C VAL A 17 -8.28 -1.17 3.16
N LEU A 18 -7.53 -1.47 2.09
CA LEU A 18 -6.21 -0.87 1.85
C LEU A 18 -6.30 0.64 1.64
N ALA A 19 -7.21 1.10 0.79
CA ALA A 19 -7.39 2.52 0.53
C ALA A 19 -7.88 3.27 1.77
N GLY A 20 -8.73 2.64 2.59
CA GLY A 20 -9.14 3.17 3.90
C GLY A 20 -7.96 3.39 4.85
N GLU A 21 -7.02 2.45 4.93
CA GLU A 21 -5.79 2.62 5.72
C GLU A 21 -4.96 3.80 5.21
N VAL A 22 -4.78 3.93 3.89
CA VAL A 22 -4.05 5.06 3.28
C VAL A 22 -4.72 6.38 3.64
N ALA A 23 -6.03 6.49 3.46
CA ALA A 23 -6.80 7.69 3.76
C ALA A 23 -6.71 8.08 5.24
N ALA A 24 -6.80 7.11 6.14
CA ALA A 24 -6.65 7.33 7.58
C ALA A 24 -5.25 7.86 7.96
N ARG A 25 -4.19 7.38 7.30
CA ARG A 25 -2.82 7.87 7.51
C ARG A 25 -2.59 9.27 6.94
N VAL A 26 -3.18 9.56 5.78
CA VAL A 26 -3.07 10.87 5.10
C VAL A 26 -3.96 11.93 5.76
N GLY A 27 -5.04 11.51 6.44
CA GLY A 27 -5.99 12.41 7.10
C GLY A 27 -6.96 13.08 6.13
N LEU A 28 -7.26 12.44 5.00
CA LEU A 28 -8.19 12.94 3.99
C LEU A 28 -9.38 11.99 3.81
N PRO A 29 -10.58 12.51 3.50
CA PRO A 29 -11.70 11.66 3.13
C PRO A 29 -11.37 10.88 1.85
N LEU A 30 -11.85 9.65 1.74
CA LEU A 30 -11.68 8.79 0.57
C LEU A 30 -12.98 8.72 -0.24
N PRO A 31 -13.08 9.43 -1.38
CA PRO A 31 -14.22 9.28 -2.27
C PRO A 31 -14.27 7.87 -2.89
N PRO A 32 -15.45 7.26 -3.09
CA PRO A 32 -15.58 5.91 -3.65
C PRO A 32 -14.85 5.71 -4.99
N GLN A 33 -14.90 6.71 -5.87
CA GLN A 33 -14.23 6.66 -7.18
C GLN A 33 -12.70 6.66 -7.11
N CYS A 34 -12.11 6.91 -5.93
CA CYS A 34 -10.66 6.92 -5.73
C CYS A 34 -10.13 5.61 -5.16
N VAL A 35 -10.99 4.71 -4.67
CA VAL A 35 -10.60 3.49 -3.93
C VAL A 35 -9.58 2.66 -4.70
N ASP A 36 -9.89 2.27 -5.93
CA ASP A 36 -9.02 1.40 -6.73
C ASP A 36 -7.68 2.05 -7.05
N GLY A 37 -7.69 3.35 -7.40
CA GLY A 37 -6.47 4.10 -7.69
C GLY A 37 -5.55 4.23 -6.48
N VAL A 38 -6.11 4.52 -5.31
CA VAL A 38 -5.36 4.61 -4.06
C VAL A 38 -4.77 3.25 -3.66
N ALA A 39 -5.56 2.18 -3.75
CA ALA A 39 -5.11 0.83 -3.46
C ALA A 39 -3.99 0.37 -4.41
N ALA A 40 -4.13 0.64 -5.71
CA ALA A 40 -3.09 0.34 -6.70
C ALA A 40 -1.78 1.09 -6.42
N ASN A 41 -1.87 2.38 -6.07
CA ASN A 41 -0.70 3.19 -5.71
C ASN A 41 -0.02 2.68 -4.43
N ALA A 42 -0.78 2.22 -3.45
CA ALA A 42 -0.23 1.64 -2.23
C ALA A 42 0.55 0.34 -2.52
N ARG A 43 0.04 -0.52 -3.40
CA ARG A 43 0.73 -1.74 -3.87
C ARG A 43 2.00 -1.40 -4.65
N LEU A 44 1.94 -0.41 -5.54
CA LEU A 44 3.10 0.06 -6.27
C LEU A 44 4.18 0.63 -5.34
N LEU A 45 3.78 1.39 -4.32
CA LEU A 45 4.71 1.90 -3.32
C LEU A 45 5.38 0.76 -2.53
N GLN A 46 4.64 -0.29 -2.17
CA GLN A 46 5.26 -1.48 -1.57
C GLN A 46 6.29 -2.10 -2.51
N LEU A 47 5.94 -2.33 -3.78
CA LEU A 47 6.87 -2.91 -4.75
C LEU A 47 8.17 -2.13 -4.82
N HIS A 48 8.09 -0.79 -4.87
CA HIS A 48 9.26 0.07 -4.86
C HIS A 48 10.07 -0.04 -3.56
N ALA A 49 9.41 -0.14 -2.40
CA ALA A 49 10.12 -0.36 -1.14
C ALA A 49 10.81 -1.72 -1.08
N ASP A 50 10.20 -2.76 -1.64
CA ASP A 50 10.81 -4.10 -1.71
C ASP A 50 12.04 -4.07 -2.63
N ILE A 51 11.98 -3.39 -3.78
CA ILE A 51 13.15 -3.17 -4.65
C ILE A 51 14.26 -2.42 -3.89
N MET A 52 13.93 -1.33 -3.18
CA MET A 52 14.91 -0.57 -2.40
C MET A 52 15.54 -1.37 -1.25
N ARG A 53 14.86 -2.41 -0.75
CA ARG A 53 15.39 -3.36 0.23
C ARG A 53 16.20 -4.50 -0.39
N GLY A 54 16.28 -4.58 -1.72
CA GLY A 54 16.92 -5.69 -2.43
C GLY A 54 16.06 -6.97 -2.47
N GLU A 55 14.76 -6.85 -2.28
CA GLU A 55 13.78 -7.94 -2.20
C GLU A 55 12.89 -8.03 -3.44
N GLY A 56 12.80 -6.95 -4.22
CA GLY A 56 12.13 -6.95 -5.53
C GLY A 56 13.03 -7.59 -6.58
N ALA A 57 12.52 -8.62 -7.27
CA ALA A 57 13.27 -9.33 -8.30
C ALA A 57 13.92 -8.36 -9.29
N ALA A 58 15.25 -8.43 -9.41
CA ALA A 58 15.91 -8.03 -10.65
C ALA A 58 15.35 -8.95 -11.74
N GLN A 59 14.56 -8.38 -12.65
CA GLN A 59 14.23 -9.04 -13.91
C GLN A 59 15.45 -9.02 -14.82
#